data_AF-A0A9Q0LHV3-F1
#
_entry.id   AF-A0A9Q0LHV3-F1
#
_cell.length_a   1.000
_cell.length_b   1.000
_cell.length_c   1.000
_cell.angle_alpha   90.00
_cell.angle_beta   90.00
_cell.angle_gamma   90.00
#
_symmetry.space_group_name_H-M   'P 1'
#
loop_
_entity.id
_entity.type
_entity.pdbx_description
1 polymer ?
#
loop_
_entity_poly.entity_id
_entity_poly.type
_entity_poly.pdbx_seq_one_letter_code
_entity_poly.pdbx_strand_id
1 'polypeptide(L)'
;MSFGVDLWDQYEVVKKQVHTSFHELREISEFLQKVSKLQDNFGKSLFKLTQSIRPSDIEGTTQNAWGALITTLEGCANSNIDYAQHIFSEISSPILSFKDESSPTRKELFSTCDKKTRELKMLKSKFETATQKSSKADSDVDGFKGSNDSKSQAKLDKLKKAAAKATDEKNTAQSNYESFKKSYYSEIIPKTLSELQKLEEERMNLLKKQFEKFVEYSKTKYISSLDQLIQRFDTTVCGVNVNKDIESFIDKNKTLNRNPVVQPKQVQEKPKIEFEDTNESQVQETQTQSPPPVITQDPLPQQTNPMISPANQVLEEDENDEDSSESEGEECDFLVKAFYDYAGAEESDLVFSQNDIIRVVRKHSTGWWEGIVDGKQGLFPSNFVEPLDEQQKTSDVEQINIGDKCRALYDYSKEADGELDLKEGDIITIKGNEGGWFLGVNEKGIEGTFPGNYVEKV
;
A
#
# COMPACT_ATOMS: atom_id res chain seq x y z
N MET A 1 21.91 -18.58 -17.63
CA MET A 1 20.55 -19.14 -17.79
C MET A 1 19.76 -18.21 -18.68
N SER A 2 18.85 -18.73 -19.50
CA SER A 2 17.96 -17.97 -20.38
C SER A 2 16.64 -18.72 -20.55
N PHE A 3 15.53 -18.00 -20.60
CA PHE A 3 14.20 -18.60 -20.80
C PHE A 3 14.15 -19.40 -22.10
N GLY A 4 14.77 -18.90 -23.19
CA GLY A 4 14.75 -19.57 -24.49
C GLY A 4 15.50 -20.90 -24.57
N VAL A 5 16.34 -21.23 -23.56
CA VAL A 5 17.12 -22.47 -23.49
C VAL A 5 16.68 -23.33 -22.32
N ASP A 6 16.56 -22.74 -21.13
CA ASP A 6 16.33 -23.48 -19.88
C ASP A 6 14.84 -23.68 -19.56
N LEU A 7 13.93 -22.94 -20.21
CA LEU A 7 12.47 -22.97 -19.98
C LEU A 7 11.66 -23.28 -21.25
N TRP A 8 12.27 -23.99 -22.21
CA TRP A 8 11.70 -24.30 -23.54
C TRP A 8 10.36 -25.08 -23.51
N ASP A 9 10.00 -25.72 -22.39
CA ASP A 9 8.71 -26.39 -22.19
C ASP A 9 7.78 -25.66 -21.20
N GLN A 10 8.26 -24.58 -20.56
CA GLN A 10 7.55 -23.84 -19.49
C GLN A 10 6.87 -22.55 -19.98
N TYR A 11 6.44 -22.49 -21.25
CA TYR A 11 5.85 -21.27 -21.84
C TYR A 11 4.70 -20.68 -21.02
N GLU A 12 3.76 -21.49 -20.53
CA GLU A 12 2.62 -21.02 -19.75
C GLU A 12 3.05 -20.45 -18.37
N VAL A 13 4.12 -20.96 -17.77
CA VAL A 13 4.70 -20.45 -16.52
C VAL A 13 5.30 -19.07 -16.74
N VAL A 14 6.12 -18.92 -17.80
CA VAL A 14 6.71 -17.63 -18.17
C VAL A 14 5.63 -16.62 -18.55
N LYS A 15 4.61 -17.03 -19.30
CA LYS A 15 3.44 -16.21 -19.65
C LYS A 15 2.70 -15.71 -18.42
N LYS A 16 2.42 -16.57 -17.43
CA LYS A 16 1.80 -16.19 -16.16
C LYS A 16 2.67 -15.20 -15.38
N GLN A 17 3.97 -15.45 -15.29
CA GLN A 17 4.92 -14.56 -14.62
C GLN A 17 4.93 -13.17 -15.24
N VAL A 18 5.06 -13.06 -16.57
CA VAL A 18 5.08 -11.79 -17.32
C VAL A 18 3.71 -11.10 -17.37
N HIS A 19 2.62 -11.83 -17.15
CA HIS A 19 1.31 -11.23 -16.95
C HIS A 19 1.23 -10.55 -15.58
N THR A 20 1.57 -11.29 -14.52
CA THR A 20 1.52 -10.85 -13.11
C THR A 20 2.47 -9.70 -12.85
N SER A 21 3.71 -9.81 -13.31
CA SER A 21 4.77 -8.81 -13.10
C SER A 21 4.45 -7.41 -13.67
N PHE A 22 3.57 -7.35 -14.67
CA PHE A 22 3.06 -6.13 -15.29
C PHE A 22 1.77 -5.61 -14.62
N HIS A 23 1.05 -6.46 -13.87
CA HIS A 23 0.01 -6.02 -12.94
C HIS A 23 0.67 -5.29 -11.76
N GLU A 24 1.72 -5.88 -11.18
CA GLU A 24 2.52 -5.28 -10.09
C GLU A 24 3.01 -3.85 -10.43
N LEU A 25 3.37 -3.57 -11.69
CA LEU A 25 3.76 -2.21 -12.11
C LEU A 25 2.65 -1.17 -11.91
N ARG A 26 1.38 -1.56 -12.10
CA ARG A 26 0.22 -0.69 -11.84
C ARG A 26 0.14 -0.40 -10.35
N GLU A 27 0.14 -1.44 -9.52
CA GLU A 27 0.01 -1.35 -8.07
C GLU A 27 1.14 -0.52 -7.45
N ILE A 28 2.39 -0.76 -7.86
CA ILE A 28 3.57 0.03 -7.45
C ILE A 28 3.40 1.50 -7.87
N SER A 29 2.98 1.77 -9.11
CA SER A 29 2.81 3.16 -9.57
C SER A 29 1.67 3.87 -8.82
N GLU A 30 0.52 3.23 -8.64
CA GLU A 30 -0.63 3.76 -7.91
C GLU A 30 -0.33 4.01 -6.43
N PHE A 31 0.43 3.12 -5.78
CA PHE A 31 0.95 3.34 -4.43
C PHE A 31 1.82 4.59 -4.36
N LEU A 32 2.79 4.75 -5.27
CA LEU A 32 3.64 5.94 -5.31
C LEU A 32 2.85 7.23 -5.62
N GLN A 33 1.77 7.17 -6.41
CA GLN A 33 0.86 8.31 -6.60
C GLN A 33 0.11 8.67 -5.31
N LYS A 34 -0.31 7.68 -4.50
CA LYS A 34 -0.93 7.92 -3.18
C LYS A 34 0.07 8.58 -2.23
N VAL A 35 1.31 8.09 -2.16
CA VAL A 35 2.40 8.71 -1.36
C VAL A 35 2.64 10.16 -1.80
N SER A 36 2.78 10.40 -3.11
CA SER A 36 2.93 11.76 -3.66
C SER A 36 1.77 12.68 -3.25
N LYS A 37 0.52 12.25 -3.39
CA LYS A 37 -0.67 13.05 -3.01
C LYS A 37 -0.70 13.37 -1.50
N LEU A 38 -0.36 12.41 -0.64
CA LEU A 38 -0.27 12.64 0.80
C LEU A 38 0.80 13.69 1.14
N GLN A 39 1.97 13.58 0.52
CA GLN A 39 3.11 14.48 0.72
C GLN A 39 2.81 15.92 0.25
N ASP A 40 2.15 16.07 -0.90
CA ASP A 40 1.69 17.35 -1.46
C ASP A 40 0.62 18.00 -0.57
N ASN A 41 -0.36 17.22 -0.09
CA ASN A 41 -1.40 17.69 0.82
C ASN A 41 -0.82 18.16 2.16
N PHE A 42 0.15 17.43 2.72
CA PHE A 42 0.85 17.81 3.94
C PHE A 42 1.58 19.15 3.75
N GLY A 43 2.38 19.28 2.69
CA GLY A 43 3.11 20.51 2.38
C GLY A 43 2.17 21.72 2.21
N LYS A 44 1.09 21.57 1.43
CA LYS A 44 0.08 22.63 1.25
C LYS A 44 -0.63 23.03 2.54
N SER A 45 -0.94 22.06 3.39
CA SER A 45 -1.61 22.31 4.68
C SER A 45 -0.68 23.04 5.65
N LEU A 46 0.58 22.62 5.73
CA LEU A 46 1.61 23.31 6.52
C LEU A 46 1.83 24.74 6.04
N PHE A 47 1.96 24.96 4.72
CA PHE A 47 2.11 26.32 4.16
C PHE A 47 0.89 27.21 4.44
N LYS A 48 -0.33 26.65 4.46
CA LYS A 48 -1.53 27.39 4.84
C LYS A 48 -1.51 27.77 6.33
N LEU A 49 -1.02 26.87 7.19
CA LEU A 49 -0.90 27.12 8.63
C LEU A 49 0.09 28.27 8.93
N THR A 50 1.23 28.34 8.23
CA THR A 50 2.21 29.43 8.45
C THR A 50 1.68 30.83 8.11
N GLN A 51 0.65 30.93 7.25
CA GLN A 51 -0.01 32.21 6.96
C GLN A 51 -1.06 32.63 8.02
N SER A 52 -1.42 31.75 8.95
CA SER A 52 -2.56 31.98 9.86
C SER A 52 -2.23 32.82 11.10
N ILE A 53 -0.99 32.76 11.61
CA ILE A 53 -0.59 33.41 12.88
C ILE A 53 0.62 34.31 12.65
N ARG A 54 0.45 35.60 12.90
CA ARG A 54 1.52 36.62 12.92
C ARG A 54 1.31 37.54 14.13
N PRO A 55 1.93 37.25 15.30
CA PRO A 55 1.80 38.07 16.49
C PRO A 55 2.37 39.47 16.22
N SER A 56 1.60 40.52 16.49
CA SER A 56 2.02 41.92 16.29
C SER A 56 2.95 42.42 17.39
N ASP A 57 2.85 41.85 18.58
CA ASP A 57 3.34 42.46 19.82
C ASP A 57 4.71 41.90 20.27
N ILE A 58 5.23 40.90 19.57
CA ILE A 58 6.58 40.36 19.79
C ILE A 58 7.57 41.28 19.05
N GLU A 59 8.53 41.84 19.80
CA GLU A 59 9.60 42.70 19.28
C GLU A 59 10.99 42.08 19.51
N GLY A 60 12.04 42.70 18.96
CA GLY A 60 13.44 42.38 19.30
C GLY A 60 13.98 41.08 18.67
N THR A 61 14.97 40.49 19.34
CA THR A 61 15.59 39.22 18.92
C THR A 61 14.62 38.05 19.01
N THR A 62 13.67 38.10 19.94
CA THR A 62 12.55 37.14 20.06
C THR A 62 11.65 37.15 18.81
N GLN A 63 11.35 38.33 18.26
CA GLN A 63 10.60 38.46 17.00
C GLN A 63 11.33 37.81 15.81
N ASN A 64 12.65 37.94 15.75
CA ASN A 64 13.46 37.31 14.71
C ASN A 64 13.41 35.78 14.79
N ALA A 65 13.43 35.20 15.99
CA ALA A 65 13.29 33.76 16.18
C ALA A 65 11.90 33.25 15.75
N TRP A 66 10.82 33.97 16.08
CA TRP A 66 9.48 33.65 15.57
C TRP A 66 9.42 33.72 14.03
N GLY A 67 9.96 34.77 13.43
CA GLY A 67 10.04 34.91 11.97
C GLY A 67 10.84 33.77 11.30
N ALA A 68 11.93 33.32 11.94
CA ALA A 68 12.72 32.19 11.48
C ALA A 68 11.95 30.86 11.58
N LEU A 69 11.17 30.62 12.64
CA LEU A 69 10.29 29.46 12.75
C LEU A 69 9.31 29.40 11.57
N ILE A 70 8.60 30.50 11.30
CA ILE A 70 7.66 30.61 10.17
C ILE A 70 8.37 30.34 8.83
N THR A 71 9.54 30.96 8.61
CA THR A 71 10.34 30.78 7.39
C THR A 71 10.81 29.33 7.22
N THR A 72 11.20 28.67 8.31
CA THR A 72 11.62 27.26 8.30
C THR A 72 10.44 26.33 8.01
N LEU A 73 9.26 26.56 8.61
CA LEU A 73 8.05 25.79 8.31
C LEU A 73 7.58 25.98 6.86
N GLU A 74 7.68 27.18 6.30
CA GLU A 74 7.43 27.44 4.87
C GLU A 74 8.44 26.71 3.98
N GLY A 75 9.72 26.70 4.35
CA GLY A 75 10.75 25.94 3.64
C GLY A 75 10.51 24.42 3.68
N CYS A 76 10.10 23.90 4.84
CA CYS A 76 9.71 22.51 5.01
C CYS A 76 8.50 22.18 4.13
N ALA A 77 7.45 23.00 4.16
CA ALA A 77 6.26 22.84 3.32
C ALA A 77 6.59 22.74 1.83
N ASN A 78 7.41 23.66 1.31
CA ASN A 78 7.86 23.64 -0.09
C ASN A 78 8.70 22.40 -0.40
N SER A 79 9.63 22.00 0.49
CA SER A 79 10.43 20.78 0.32
C SER A 79 9.58 19.51 0.27
N ASN A 80 8.43 19.47 0.97
CA ASN A 80 7.47 18.37 0.88
C ASN A 80 6.74 18.37 -0.48
N ILE A 81 6.32 19.53 -0.98
CA ILE A 81 5.68 19.66 -2.32
C ILE A 81 6.65 19.27 -3.44
N ASP A 82 7.91 19.74 -3.40
CA ASP A 82 8.93 19.40 -4.39
C ASP A 82 9.22 17.89 -4.43
N TYR A 83 9.30 17.26 -3.24
CA TYR A 83 9.50 15.81 -3.12
C TYR A 83 8.27 15.02 -3.60
N ALA A 84 7.05 15.50 -3.30
CA ALA A 84 5.81 14.94 -3.83
C ALA A 84 5.78 14.95 -5.37
N GLN A 85 6.15 16.10 -5.98
CA GLN A 85 6.25 16.24 -7.42
C GLN A 85 7.29 15.28 -8.00
N HIS A 86 8.47 15.15 -7.36
CA HIS A 86 9.51 14.23 -7.80
C HIS A 86 9.05 12.76 -7.78
N ILE A 87 8.39 12.31 -6.70
CA ILE A 87 7.81 10.95 -6.60
C ILE A 87 6.82 10.69 -7.74
N PHE A 88 6.00 11.68 -8.09
CA PHE A 88 5.07 11.55 -9.20
C PHE A 88 5.78 11.51 -10.57
N SER A 89 6.54 12.56 -10.93
CA SER A 89 7.02 12.76 -12.30
C SER A 89 8.23 11.92 -12.65
N GLU A 90 9.15 11.71 -11.72
CA GLU A 90 10.44 11.06 -12.00
C GLU A 90 10.46 9.56 -11.70
N ILE A 91 9.49 9.06 -10.92
CA ILE A 91 9.51 7.70 -10.36
C ILE A 91 8.21 6.97 -10.71
N SER A 92 7.04 7.46 -10.28
CA SER A 92 5.75 6.80 -10.52
C SER A 92 5.30 6.82 -11.98
N SER A 93 5.34 7.99 -12.63
CA SER A 93 4.88 8.13 -14.03
C SER A 93 5.69 7.27 -15.01
N PRO A 94 7.04 7.21 -14.94
CA PRO A 94 7.82 6.33 -15.84
C PRO A 94 7.52 4.84 -15.68
N ILE A 95 7.14 4.37 -14.48
CA ILE A 95 6.73 2.97 -14.25
C ILE A 95 5.43 2.67 -15.01
N LEU A 96 4.45 3.58 -14.93
CA LEU A 96 3.17 3.44 -15.63
C LEU A 96 3.33 3.56 -17.15
N SER A 97 4.09 4.55 -17.63
CA SER A 97 4.39 4.71 -19.06
C SER A 97 5.01 3.45 -19.66
N PHE A 98 6.03 2.85 -19.01
CA PHE A 98 6.64 1.62 -19.50
C PHE A 98 5.65 0.44 -19.55
N LYS A 99 4.81 0.26 -18.53
CA LYS A 99 3.75 -0.77 -18.50
C LYS A 99 2.85 -0.64 -19.73
N ASP A 100 2.44 0.57 -20.05
CA ASP A 100 1.48 0.84 -21.12
C ASP A 100 2.12 0.77 -22.51
N GLU A 101 3.33 1.33 -22.68
CA GLU A 101 4.12 1.29 -23.92
C GLU A 101 4.52 -0.14 -24.33
N SER A 102 4.81 -1.00 -23.34
CA SER A 102 5.21 -2.39 -23.57
C SER A 102 4.01 -3.35 -23.72
N SER A 103 2.79 -2.90 -23.41
CA SER A 103 1.57 -3.70 -23.45
C SER A 103 1.26 -4.29 -24.84
N PRO A 104 1.36 -3.55 -25.97
CA PRO A 104 1.10 -4.10 -27.30
C PRO A 104 2.07 -5.22 -27.69
N THR A 105 3.38 -5.02 -27.48
CA THR A 105 4.42 -6.01 -27.77
C THR A 105 4.21 -7.30 -26.99
N ARG A 106 3.95 -7.18 -25.67
CA ARG A 106 3.64 -8.32 -24.80
C ARG A 106 2.38 -9.08 -25.26
N LYS A 107 1.29 -8.35 -25.57
CA LYS A 107 0.03 -8.95 -26.06
C LYS A 107 0.24 -9.69 -27.39
N GLU A 108 1.05 -9.16 -28.31
CA GLU A 108 1.33 -9.82 -29.59
C GLU A 108 2.21 -11.06 -29.43
N LEU A 109 3.24 -11.03 -28.57
CA LEU A 109 4.04 -12.22 -28.24
C LEU A 109 3.17 -13.37 -27.69
N PHE A 110 2.22 -13.06 -26.79
CA PHE A 110 1.27 -14.03 -26.28
C PHE A 110 0.32 -14.55 -27.37
N SER A 111 -0.35 -13.64 -28.08
CA SER A 111 -1.28 -13.92 -29.19
C SER A 111 -0.67 -14.85 -30.25
N THR A 112 0.55 -14.56 -30.69
CA THR A 112 1.23 -15.35 -31.74
C THR A 112 1.72 -16.71 -31.22
N CYS A 113 2.28 -16.79 -30.01
CA CYS A 113 2.71 -18.07 -29.44
C CYS A 113 1.52 -18.99 -29.12
N ASP A 114 0.42 -18.44 -28.59
CA ASP A 114 -0.82 -19.18 -28.33
C ASP A 114 -1.40 -19.80 -29.62
N LYS A 115 -1.45 -19.03 -30.71
CA LYS A 115 -1.89 -19.53 -32.03
C LYS A 115 -1.02 -20.70 -32.49
N LYS A 116 0.30 -20.60 -32.37
CA LYS A 116 1.24 -21.67 -32.76
C LYS A 116 1.17 -22.89 -31.85
N THR A 117 0.90 -22.70 -30.57
CA THR A 117 0.68 -23.79 -29.60
C THR A 117 -0.63 -24.54 -29.89
N ARG A 118 -1.71 -23.84 -30.27
CA ARG A 118 -2.95 -24.46 -30.75
C ARG A 118 -2.75 -25.21 -32.08
N GLU A 119 -1.97 -24.66 -33.00
CA GLU A 119 -1.61 -25.30 -34.28
C GLU A 119 -0.85 -26.62 -34.05
N LEU A 120 0.15 -26.64 -33.15
CA LEU A 120 0.87 -27.86 -32.75
C LEU A 120 -0.08 -28.93 -32.19
N LYS A 121 -0.95 -28.54 -31.24
CA LYS A 121 -1.94 -29.44 -30.61
C LYS A 121 -2.90 -30.03 -31.67
N MET A 122 -3.36 -29.22 -32.62
CA MET A 122 -4.24 -29.66 -33.71
C MET A 122 -3.52 -30.63 -34.67
N LEU A 123 -2.28 -30.35 -35.06
CA LEU A 123 -1.50 -31.24 -35.92
C LEU A 123 -1.21 -32.58 -35.25
N LYS A 124 -0.90 -32.59 -33.94
CA LYS A 124 -0.73 -33.80 -33.14
C LYS A 124 -2.00 -34.66 -33.14
N SER A 125 -3.15 -34.05 -32.84
CA SER A 125 -4.45 -34.75 -32.83
C SER A 125 -4.82 -35.33 -34.20
N LYS A 126 -4.53 -34.61 -35.30
CA LYS A 126 -4.72 -35.13 -36.67
C LYS A 126 -3.83 -36.34 -36.96
N PHE A 127 -2.56 -36.31 -36.53
CA PHE A 127 -1.63 -37.45 -36.67
C PHE A 127 -2.05 -38.66 -35.82
N GLU A 128 -2.48 -38.45 -34.58
CA GLU A 128 -3.01 -39.50 -33.70
C GLU A 128 -4.26 -40.15 -34.30
N THR A 129 -5.21 -39.34 -34.79
CA THR A 129 -6.44 -39.81 -35.45
C THR A 129 -6.15 -40.60 -36.73
N ALA A 130 -5.24 -40.10 -37.58
CA ALA A 130 -4.84 -40.80 -38.80
C ALA A 130 -4.09 -42.12 -38.49
N THR A 131 -3.31 -42.15 -37.42
CA THR A 131 -2.64 -43.37 -36.94
C THR A 131 -3.65 -44.42 -36.49
N GLN A 132 -4.65 -44.05 -35.67
CA GLN A 132 -5.73 -44.97 -35.27
C GLN A 132 -6.52 -45.50 -36.48
N LYS A 133 -6.80 -44.62 -37.46
CA LYS A 133 -7.51 -44.99 -38.70
C LYS A 133 -6.71 -45.98 -39.55
N SER A 134 -5.39 -45.78 -39.69
CA SER A 134 -4.48 -46.73 -40.36
C SER A 134 -4.48 -48.07 -39.62
N SER A 135 -4.18 -48.11 -38.33
CA SER A 135 -4.14 -49.37 -37.57
C SER A 135 -5.47 -50.14 -37.58
N LYS A 136 -6.61 -49.43 -37.60
CA LYS A 136 -7.93 -50.08 -37.77
C LYS A 136 -8.10 -50.66 -39.17
N ALA A 137 -7.75 -49.92 -40.22
CA ALA A 137 -7.87 -50.39 -41.59
C ALA A 137 -6.94 -51.59 -41.89
N ASP A 138 -5.74 -51.62 -41.29
CA ASP A 138 -4.83 -52.75 -41.33
C ASP A 138 -5.45 -53.97 -40.60
N SER A 139 -6.03 -53.76 -39.40
CA SER A 139 -6.74 -54.81 -38.65
C SER A 139 -7.96 -55.37 -39.40
N ASP A 140 -8.69 -54.52 -40.13
CA ASP A 140 -9.84 -54.92 -40.96
C ASP A 140 -9.39 -55.76 -42.20
N VAL A 141 -8.15 -55.57 -42.68
CA VAL A 141 -7.54 -56.41 -43.74
C VAL A 141 -7.08 -57.75 -43.16
N ASP A 142 -6.33 -57.75 -42.06
CA ASP A 142 -5.79 -58.96 -41.43
C ASP A 142 -6.89 -59.87 -40.85
N GLY A 143 -7.98 -59.27 -40.34
CA GLY A 143 -9.15 -59.99 -39.83
C GLY A 143 -10.08 -60.56 -40.91
N PHE A 144 -9.83 -60.28 -42.20
CA PHE A 144 -10.73 -60.68 -43.28
C PHE A 144 -10.73 -62.19 -43.53
N LYS A 145 -11.87 -62.85 -43.24
CA LYS A 145 -12.14 -64.25 -43.58
C LYS A 145 -13.12 -64.31 -44.76
N GLY A 146 -12.66 -64.81 -45.91
CA GLY A 146 -13.46 -64.95 -47.12
C GLY A 146 -13.11 -66.21 -47.92
N SER A 147 -14.02 -66.62 -48.81
CA SER A 147 -13.83 -67.73 -49.75
C SER A 147 -13.05 -67.29 -51.00
N ASN A 148 -12.54 -68.23 -51.79
CA ASN A 148 -11.87 -67.98 -53.08
C ASN A 148 -12.84 -67.56 -54.22
N ASP A 149 -13.98 -66.94 -53.89
CA ASP A 149 -14.95 -66.46 -54.85
C ASP A 149 -14.68 -64.99 -55.23
N SER A 150 -15.07 -64.61 -56.46
CA SER A 150 -14.83 -63.27 -57.01
C SER A 150 -15.37 -62.13 -56.12
N LYS A 151 -16.45 -62.36 -55.36
CA LYS A 151 -17.07 -61.35 -54.50
C LYS A 151 -16.26 -61.11 -53.22
N SER A 152 -15.69 -62.16 -52.62
CA SER A 152 -14.77 -62.04 -51.49
C SER A 152 -13.47 -61.37 -51.89
N GLN A 153 -12.92 -61.73 -53.06
CA GLN A 153 -11.70 -61.11 -53.58
C GLN A 153 -11.87 -59.59 -53.78
N ALA A 154 -12.95 -59.17 -54.45
CA ALA A 154 -13.25 -57.75 -54.64
C ALA A 154 -13.47 -56.97 -53.32
N LYS A 155 -13.94 -57.64 -52.26
CA LYS A 155 -14.08 -57.04 -50.93
C LYS A 155 -12.72 -56.89 -50.24
N LEU A 156 -11.83 -57.88 -50.35
CA LEU A 156 -10.46 -57.81 -49.84
C LEU A 156 -9.66 -56.70 -50.54
N ASP A 157 -9.77 -56.57 -51.86
CA ASP A 157 -9.09 -55.51 -52.63
C ASP A 157 -9.60 -54.11 -52.23
N LYS A 158 -10.90 -53.97 -51.93
CA LYS A 158 -11.47 -52.73 -51.39
C LYS A 158 -10.92 -52.40 -49.99
N LEU A 159 -10.75 -53.38 -49.11
CA LEU A 159 -10.15 -53.20 -47.78
C LEU A 159 -8.67 -52.79 -47.90
N LYS A 160 -7.88 -53.49 -48.72
CA LYS A 160 -6.47 -53.13 -48.99
C LYS A 160 -6.32 -51.72 -49.55
N LYS A 161 -7.21 -51.30 -50.47
CA LYS A 161 -7.22 -49.92 -51.00
C LYS A 161 -7.60 -48.88 -49.93
N ALA A 162 -8.45 -49.23 -48.97
CA ALA A 162 -8.78 -48.37 -47.85
C ALA A 162 -7.62 -48.26 -46.85
N ALA A 163 -6.93 -49.36 -46.55
CA ALA A 163 -5.73 -49.39 -45.71
C ALA A 163 -4.58 -48.57 -46.32
N ALA A 164 -4.28 -48.76 -47.61
CA ALA A 164 -3.30 -47.95 -48.34
C ALA A 164 -3.61 -46.44 -48.23
N LYS A 165 -4.87 -46.05 -48.48
CA LYS A 165 -5.30 -44.65 -48.32
C LYS A 165 -5.14 -44.13 -46.88
N ALA A 166 -5.48 -44.93 -45.87
CA ALA A 166 -5.33 -44.54 -44.47
C ALA A 166 -3.85 -44.38 -44.07
N THR A 167 -2.97 -45.20 -44.63
CA THR A 167 -1.51 -45.09 -44.47
C THR A 167 -0.96 -43.83 -45.15
N ASP A 168 -1.42 -43.48 -46.35
CA ASP A 168 -1.03 -42.22 -47.01
C ASP A 168 -1.51 -40.97 -46.22
N GLU A 169 -2.73 -41.01 -45.70
CA GLU A 169 -3.26 -39.96 -44.81
C GLU A 169 -2.42 -39.84 -43.52
N LYS A 170 -2.03 -40.96 -42.91
CA LYS A 170 -1.14 -41.00 -41.73
C LYS A 170 0.24 -40.43 -42.03
N ASN A 171 0.89 -40.86 -43.12
CA ASN A 171 2.21 -40.40 -43.51
C ASN A 171 2.22 -38.88 -43.78
N THR A 172 1.16 -38.37 -44.42
CA THR A 172 0.95 -36.94 -44.64
C THR A 172 0.79 -36.18 -43.32
N ALA A 173 -0.05 -36.66 -42.42
CA ALA A 173 -0.26 -36.05 -41.11
C ALA A 173 1.02 -36.06 -40.23
N GLN A 174 1.79 -37.15 -40.27
CA GLN A 174 3.06 -37.29 -39.56
C GLN A 174 4.10 -36.29 -40.08
N SER A 175 4.26 -36.18 -41.41
CA SER A 175 5.18 -35.23 -42.04
C SER A 175 4.87 -33.79 -41.63
N ASN A 176 3.59 -33.40 -41.68
CA ASN A 176 3.14 -32.07 -41.26
C ASN A 176 3.38 -31.82 -39.76
N TYR A 177 3.08 -32.80 -38.90
CA TYR A 177 3.28 -32.68 -37.45
C TYR A 177 4.76 -32.55 -37.08
N GLU A 178 5.63 -33.46 -37.55
CA GLU A 178 7.05 -33.44 -37.19
C GLU A 178 7.80 -32.24 -37.81
N SER A 179 7.43 -31.81 -39.02
CA SER A 179 7.96 -30.58 -39.64
C SER A 179 7.62 -29.33 -38.81
N PHE A 180 6.34 -29.17 -38.43
CA PHE A 180 5.90 -28.03 -37.62
C PHE A 180 6.49 -28.06 -36.21
N LYS A 181 6.46 -29.24 -35.55
CA LYS A 181 7.05 -29.47 -34.23
C LYS A 181 8.53 -29.10 -34.19
N LYS A 182 9.30 -29.40 -35.24
CA LYS A 182 10.70 -29.00 -35.35
C LYS A 182 10.85 -27.48 -35.30
N SER A 183 10.18 -26.75 -36.19
CA SER A 183 10.20 -25.26 -36.19
C SER A 183 9.68 -24.67 -34.87
N TYR A 184 8.63 -25.25 -34.29
CA TYR A 184 8.07 -24.80 -33.02
C TYR A 184 9.10 -24.80 -31.89
N TYR A 185 9.84 -25.90 -31.70
CA TYR A 185 10.84 -26.01 -30.64
C TYR A 185 12.22 -25.44 -31.01
N SER A 186 12.59 -25.35 -32.29
CA SER A 186 13.91 -24.82 -32.70
C SER A 186 13.92 -23.31 -32.95
N GLU A 187 12.77 -22.68 -33.13
CA GLU A 187 12.66 -21.29 -33.58
C GLU A 187 11.59 -20.51 -32.80
N ILE A 188 10.34 -20.98 -32.85
CA ILE A 188 9.19 -20.20 -32.33
C ILE A 188 9.30 -19.99 -30.82
N ILE A 189 9.39 -21.08 -30.05
CA ILE A 189 9.42 -21.02 -28.59
C ILE A 189 10.69 -20.35 -28.06
N PRO A 190 11.92 -20.72 -28.48
CA PRO A 190 13.14 -20.04 -28.01
C PRO A 190 13.12 -18.53 -28.26
N LYS A 191 12.61 -18.10 -29.43
CA LYS A 191 12.48 -16.68 -29.78
C LYS A 191 11.46 -15.97 -28.90
N THR A 192 10.23 -16.50 -28.77
CA THR A 192 9.21 -15.91 -27.90
C THR A 192 9.71 -15.79 -26.46
N LEU A 193 10.32 -16.84 -25.91
CA LEU A 193 10.83 -16.85 -24.54
C LEU A 193 12.00 -15.86 -24.35
N SER A 194 12.85 -15.67 -25.35
CA SER A 194 13.94 -14.68 -25.29
C SER A 194 13.42 -13.23 -25.29
N GLU A 195 12.39 -12.92 -26.08
CA GLU A 195 11.75 -11.60 -26.07
C GLU A 195 10.99 -11.35 -24.75
N LEU A 196 10.36 -12.38 -24.18
CA LEU A 196 9.72 -12.30 -22.85
C LEU A 196 10.76 -12.12 -21.72
N GLN A 197 11.93 -12.76 -21.82
CA GLN A 197 13.05 -12.52 -20.89
C GLN A 197 13.51 -11.06 -20.97
N LYS A 198 13.68 -10.52 -22.19
CA LYS A 198 14.08 -9.13 -22.40
C LYS A 198 13.11 -8.13 -21.77
N LEU A 199 11.80 -8.37 -21.89
CA LEU A 199 10.78 -7.54 -21.23
C LEU A 199 10.87 -7.58 -19.69
N GLU A 200 11.17 -8.74 -19.10
CA GLU A 200 11.42 -8.82 -17.65
C GLU A 200 12.71 -8.11 -17.24
N GLU A 201 13.79 -8.25 -18.00
CA GLU A 201 15.05 -7.56 -17.74
C GLU A 201 14.86 -6.03 -17.83
N GLU A 202 14.15 -5.53 -18.85
CA GLU A 202 13.81 -4.11 -18.98
C GLU A 202 12.96 -3.62 -17.80
N ARG A 203 11.94 -4.40 -17.39
CA ARG A 203 11.09 -4.12 -16.22
C ARG A 203 11.87 -4.04 -14.91
N MET A 204 12.71 -5.03 -14.63
CA MET A 204 13.51 -5.10 -13.39
C MET A 204 14.53 -3.96 -13.33
N ASN A 205 15.19 -3.65 -14.44
CA ASN A 205 16.13 -2.53 -14.53
C ASN A 205 15.42 -1.18 -14.37
N LEU A 206 14.20 -1.03 -14.89
CA LEU A 206 13.38 0.17 -14.68
C LEU A 206 13.05 0.36 -13.19
N LEU A 207 12.46 -0.65 -12.54
CA LEU A 207 12.09 -0.57 -11.11
C LEU A 207 13.31 -0.24 -10.24
N LYS A 208 14.43 -0.94 -10.45
CA LYS A 208 15.70 -0.64 -9.80
C LYS A 208 16.09 0.83 -9.96
N LYS A 209 16.12 1.32 -11.20
CA LYS A 209 16.52 2.70 -11.52
C LYS A 209 15.61 3.75 -10.85
N GLN A 210 14.29 3.51 -10.80
CA GLN A 210 13.38 4.46 -10.16
C GLN A 210 13.48 4.42 -8.62
N PHE A 211 13.76 3.26 -8.02
CA PHE A 211 14.05 3.18 -6.59
C PHE A 211 15.42 3.78 -6.23
N GLU A 212 16.42 3.68 -7.11
CA GLU A 212 17.70 4.39 -6.96
C GLU A 212 17.48 5.92 -6.98
N LYS A 213 16.70 6.45 -7.93
CA LYS A 213 16.28 7.87 -7.93
C LYS A 213 15.56 8.27 -6.64
N PHE A 214 14.60 7.45 -6.17
CA PHE A 214 13.87 7.71 -4.93
C PHE A 214 14.85 7.91 -3.77
N VAL A 215 15.79 6.98 -3.57
CA VAL A 215 16.78 7.05 -2.50
C VAL A 215 17.73 8.23 -2.67
N GLU A 216 18.19 8.51 -3.89
CA GLU A 216 19.10 9.63 -4.18
C GLU A 216 18.45 10.98 -3.86
N TYR A 217 17.24 11.24 -4.38
CA TYR A 217 16.55 12.51 -4.16
C TYR A 217 16.14 12.68 -2.68
N SER A 218 15.66 11.61 -2.04
CA SER A 218 15.31 11.61 -0.61
C SER A 218 16.48 12.10 0.25
N LYS A 219 17.68 11.57 0.01
CA LYS A 219 18.89 11.94 0.78
C LYS A 219 19.45 13.30 0.38
N THR A 220 19.66 13.53 -0.91
CA THR A 220 20.48 14.65 -1.41
C THR A 220 19.70 15.95 -1.60
N LYS A 221 18.37 15.88 -1.75
CA LYS A 221 17.49 17.04 -1.95
C LYS A 221 16.54 17.23 -0.77
N TYR A 222 15.71 16.24 -0.48
CA TYR A 222 14.66 16.39 0.54
C TYR A 222 15.25 16.52 1.96
N ILE A 223 15.90 15.47 2.49
CA ILE A 223 16.47 15.47 3.85
C ILE A 223 17.52 16.59 4.01
N SER A 224 18.41 16.76 3.02
CA SER A 224 19.42 17.83 3.01
C SER A 224 18.82 19.25 3.07
N SER A 225 17.68 19.49 2.43
CA SER A 225 16.96 20.78 2.52
C SER A 225 16.40 21.00 3.93
N LEU A 226 15.74 19.98 4.49
CA LEU A 226 15.16 20.05 5.84
C LEU A 226 16.23 20.30 6.92
N ASP A 227 17.35 19.58 6.86
CA ASP A 227 18.49 19.74 7.77
C ASP A 227 19.06 21.18 7.72
N GLN A 228 19.24 21.75 6.53
CA GLN A 228 19.69 23.14 6.38
C GLN A 228 18.69 24.17 6.91
N LEU A 229 17.38 23.90 6.83
CA LEU A 229 16.34 24.78 7.37
C LEU A 229 16.32 24.74 8.91
N ILE A 230 16.49 23.55 9.49
CA ILE A 230 16.59 23.35 10.94
C ILE A 230 17.85 24.03 11.49
N GLN A 231 19.01 23.86 10.86
CA GLN A 231 20.27 24.49 11.27
C GLN A 231 20.22 26.04 11.25
N ARG A 232 19.51 26.63 10.26
CA ARG A 232 19.29 28.09 10.20
C ARG A 232 18.36 28.58 11.32
N PHE A 233 17.34 27.79 11.66
CA PHE A 233 16.45 28.11 12.76
C PHE A 233 17.18 28.03 14.11
N ASP A 234 17.89 26.93 14.37
CA ASP A 234 18.73 26.72 15.56
C ASP A 234 19.72 27.88 15.77
N THR A 235 20.46 28.26 14.72
CA THR A 235 21.37 29.43 14.75
C THR A 235 20.65 30.73 15.16
N THR A 236 19.40 30.92 14.74
CA THR A 236 18.61 32.11 15.07
C THR A 236 18.09 32.06 16.51
N VAL A 237 17.67 30.89 16.99
CA VAL A 237 17.22 30.65 18.37
C VAL A 237 18.38 30.87 19.35
N CYS A 238 19.57 30.32 19.07
CA CYS A 238 20.78 30.59 19.84
C CYS A 238 21.20 32.07 19.85
N GLY A 239 20.72 32.87 18.90
CA GLY A 239 20.95 34.31 18.80
C GLY A 239 19.97 35.17 19.63
N VAL A 240 18.96 34.59 20.27
CA VAL A 240 18.01 35.33 21.12
C VAL A 240 18.72 35.88 22.36
N ASN A 241 18.54 37.17 22.63
CA ASN A 241 19.19 37.87 23.73
C ASN A 241 18.16 38.63 24.57
N VAL A 242 17.71 37.97 25.64
CA VAL A 242 16.70 38.48 26.57
C VAL A 242 17.09 39.84 27.16
N ASN A 243 18.35 40.03 27.54
CA ASN A 243 18.82 41.31 28.11
C ASN A 243 18.71 42.45 27.09
N LYS A 244 19.11 42.21 25.85
CA LYS A 244 19.01 43.19 24.76
C LYS A 244 17.56 43.55 24.44
N ASP A 245 16.65 42.58 24.47
CA ASP A 245 15.22 42.82 24.24
C ASP A 245 14.61 43.63 25.41
N ILE A 246 14.96 43.32 26.66
CA ILE A 246 14.57 44.10 27.86
C ILE A 246 15.14 45.52 27.81
N GLU A 247 16.43 45.70 27.51
CA GLU A 247 17.07 47.01 27.36
C GLU A 247 16.38 47.85 26.28
N SER A 248 16.06 47.24 25.13
CA SER A 248 15.34 47.90 24.04
C SER A 248 13.93 48.33 24.47
N PHE A 249 13.21 47.48 25.22
CA PHE A 249 11.89 47.82 25.76
C PHE A 249 11.96 48.96 26.79
N ILE A 250 12.94 48.93 27.72
CA ILE A 250 13.15 49.99 28.69
C ILE A 250 13.51 51.29 27.98
N ASP A 251 14.40 51.28 27.00
CA ASP A 251 14.79 52.47 26.27
C ASP A 251 13.64 53.12 25.48
N LYS A 252 12.72 52.29 24.96
CA LYS A 252 11.50 52.73 24.27
C LYS A 252 10.44 53.32 25.20
N ASN A 253 10.36 52.87 26.46
CA ASN A 253 9.26 53.17 27.38
C ASN A 253 9.66 53.97 28.65
N LYS A 254 10.96 54.16 28.93
CA LYS A 254 11.43 54.86 30.13
C LYS A 254 10.96 56.31 30.15
N THR A 255 10.34 56.71 31.26
CA THR A 255 10.06 58.13 31.53
C THR A 255 11.23 58.76 32.26
N LEU A 256 11.48 60.05 32.05
CA LEU A 256 12.55 60.79 32.76
C LEU A 256 12.22 61.08 34.24
N ASN A 257 11.11 60.52 34.76
CA ASN A 257 10.68 60.71 36.13
C ASN A 257 11.59 59.93 37.08
N ARG A 258 12.10 60.61 38.11
CA ARG A 258 12.83 59.95 39.20
C ARG A 258 11.85 59.23 40.12
N ASN A 259 12.32 58.15 40.75
CA ASN A 259 11.56 57.38 41.73
C ASN A 259 11.01 58.33 42.82
N PRO A 260 9.69 58.31 43.14
CA PRO A 260 9.11 59.29 44.05
C PRO A 260 9.67 59.14 45.47
N VAL A 261 10.27 60.21 45.98
CA VAL A 261 10.76 60.26 47.35
C VAL A 261 9.57 60.38 48.29
N VAL A 262 9.24 59.30 49.00
CA VAL A 262 8.27 59.33 50.10
C VAL A 262 8.89 60.13 51.25
N GLN A 263 8.57 61.42 51.31
CA GLN A 263 8.91 62.20 52.50
C GLN A 263 8.02 61.73 53.67
N PRO A 264 8.59 61.41 54.84
CA PRO A 264 7.79 61.05 56.00
C PRO A 264 6.91 62.25 56.37
N LYS A 265 5.58 62.05 56.42
CA LYS A 265 4.65 63.09 56.86
C LYS A 265 5.05 63.54 58.27
N GLN A 266 5.37 64.82 58.42
CA GLN A 266 5.52 65.42 59.75
C GLN A 266 4.20 65.26 60.50
N VAL A 267 4.24 64.56 61.63
CA VAL A 267 3.12 64.50 62.56
C VAL A 267 2.92 65.92 63.11
N GLN A 268 1.77 66.53 62.81
CA GLN A 268 1.37 67.77 63.49
C GLN A 268 1.00 67.40 64.92
N GLU A 269 1.82 67.81 65.89
CA GLU A 269 1.47 67.72 67.30
C GLU A 269 0.21 68.56 67.56
N LYS A 270 -0.84 67.90 68.08
CA LYS A 270 -2.00 68.54 68.71
C LYS A 270 -2.14 68.01 70.15
N PRO A 271 -2.78 68.78 71.05
CA PRO A 271 -2.21 68.96 72.38
C PRO A 271 -2.38 67.78 73.32
N LYS A 272 -1.43 67.66 74.25
CA LYS A 272 -1.47 66.72 75.37
C LYS A 272 -2.72 66.96 76.22
N ILE A 273 -3.63 65.98 76.25
CA ILE A 273 -4.67 65.84 77.26
C ILE A 273 -4.35 64.56 78.02
N GLU A 274 -3.93 64.69 79.27
CA GLU A 274 -3.74 63.56 80.18
C GLU A 274 -5.08 63.16 80.79
N PHE A 275 -5.44 61.89 80.62
CA PHE A 275 -6.25 61.15 81.59
C PHE A 275 -5.71 59.72 81.68
N GLU A 276 -5.39 59.32 82.91
CA GLU A 276 -5.08 57.94 83.28
C GLU A 276 -6.38 57.12 83.28
N ASP A 277 -6.35 55.85 82.83
CA ASP A 277 -6.38 54.73 83.80
C ASP A 277 -6.33 53.32 83.16
N THR A 278 -5.63 52.44 83.86
CA THR A 278 -5.77 50.96 83.95
C THR A 278 -6.05 50.05 82.73
N ASN A 279 -5.00 49.28 82.39
CA ASN A 279 -4.90 47.81 82.53
C ASN A 279 -5.50 46.82 81.47
N GLU A 280 -4.79 45.67 81.35
CA GLU A 280 -5.06 44.42 80.59
C GLU A 280 -5.11 44.52 79.04
N SER A 281 -4.21 43.88 78.26
CA SER A 281 -3.93 42.44 78.05
C SER A 281 -5.09 41.71 77.30
N GLN A 282 -4.89 40.81 76.32
CA GLN A 282 -3.74 39.92 76.04
C GLN A 282 -3.80 39.22 74.64
N VAL A 283 -2.73 38.47 74.28
CA VAL A 283 -2.58 37.42 73.19
C VAL A 283 -2.41 37.95 71.73
N GLN A 284 -1.57 37.47 70.78
CA GLN A 284 -0.23 36.78 70.66
C GLN A 284 0.39 37.16 69.27
N GLU A 285 1.70 37.13 68.97
CA GLU A 285 2.65 36.05 68.52
C GLU A 285 2.22 35.27 67.23
N THR A 286 3.06 34.93 66.24
CA THR A 286 4.54 34.67 66.10
C THR A 286 4.92 34.92 64.59
N GLN A 287 6.04 35.51 64.11
CA GLN A 287 7.48 35.15 64.13
C GLN A 287 7.80 33.72 63.58
N THR A 288 8.83 33.41 62.74
CA THR A 288 9.99 34.15 62.15
C THR A 288 10.77 33.36 61.05
N GLN A 289 11.30 34.06 60.02
CA GLN A 289 12.64 33.99 59.35
C GLN A 289 13.26 32.75 58.62
N SER A 290 14.08 33.08 57.58
CA SER A 290 14.83 32.27 56.57
C SER A 290 16.22 31.73 57.05
N PRO A 291 17.03 30.90 56.31
CA PRO A 291 17.93 31.30 55.16
C PRO A 291 18.40 30.18 54.14
N PRO A 292 19.38 30.38 53.20
CA PRO A 292 19.82 29.45 52.09
C PRO A 292 21.27 28.83 52.21
N PRO A 293 22.08 28.51 51.14
CA PRO A 293 22.12 27.33 50.21
C PRO A 293 23.51 26.55 50.13
N VAL A 294 23.63 25.42 49.38
CA VAL A 294 24.91 24.60 49.19
C VAL A 294 25.05 23.91 47.78
N ILE A 295 26.27 23.49 47.37
CA ILE A 295 26.75 22.92 46.06
C ILE A 295 27.43 21.52 46.21
N THR A 296 27.39 20.60 45.20
CA THR A 296 28.41 19.51 44.99
C THR A 296 28.48 18.92 43.53
N GLN A 297 29.43 18.01 43.20
CA GLN A 297 29.93 17.62 41.83
C GLN A 297 29.80 16.11 41.40
N ASP A 298 30.15 15.79 40.12
CA ASP A 298 29.99 14.51 39.34
C ASP A 298 30.91 13.29 39.65
N PRO A 299 30.67 12.10 39.02
CA PRO A 299 31.59 11.53 37.99
C PRO A 299 30.99 10.63 36.85
N LEU A 300 31.85 10.10 35.92
CA LEU A 300 31.55 9.30 34.67
C LEU A 300 32.47 8.01 34.59
N PRO A 301 32.67 7.19 33.49
CA PRO A 301 32.18 7.15 32.07
C PRO A 301 31.87 5.74 31.39
N GLN A 302 31.35 5.73 30.13
CA GLN A 302 31.48 4.69 29.01
C GLN A 302 30.89 3.24 29.19
N GLN A 303 30.48 2.43 28.18
CA GLN A 303 30.36 2.47 26.69
C GLN A 303 29.42 1.33 26.16
N THR A 304 28.65 1.51 25.07
CA THR A 304 28.39 0.59 23.90
C THR A 304 27.03 0.85 23.17
N ASN A 305 27.02 0.59 21.85
CA ASN A 305 25.91 0.73 20.86
C ASN A 305 25.73 -0.65 20.15
N PRO A 306 24.76 -0.89 19.22
CA PRO A 306 23.47 -0.21 18.91
C PRO A 306 22.26 -1.18 18.67
N MET A 307 21.00 -0.69 18.63
CA MET A 307 20.03 -1.07 17.56
C MET A 307 18.68 -0.28 17.54
N ILE A 308 18.43 0.37 16.40
CA ILE A 308 17.19 0.69 15.66
C ILE A 308 15.82 0.39 16.34
N SER A 309 15.03 1.45 16.59
CA SER A 309 13.66 1.64 16.04
C SER A 309 13.14 3.08 16.28
N PRO A 310 12.12 3.57 15.55
CA PRO A 310 11.78 4.99 15.53
C PRO A 310 10.79 5.40 16.65
N ALA A 311 11.11 6.48 17.36
CA ALA A 311 10.17 7.17 18.24
C ALA A 311 9.53 8.35 17.50
N ASN A 312 8.20 8.46 17.58
CA ASN A 312 7.48 9.66 17.20
C ASN A 312 7.32 10.56 18.43
N GLN A 313 7.51 11.86 18.20
CA GLN A 313 7.20 13.04 19.02
C GLN A 313 6.62 12.86 20.43
N VAL A 314 7.34 13.40 21.40
CA VAL A 314 6.79 13.85 22.69
C VAL A 314 6.17 15.23 22.49
N LEU A 315 4.96 15.46 22.99
CA LEU A 315 4.52 16.75 23.53
C LEU A 315 3.82 16.48 24.87
N GLU A 316 3.99 17.43 25.78
CA GLU A 316 3.78 17.24 27.22
C GLU A 316 2.32 17.34 27.66
N GLU A 317 2.10 16.86 28.88
CA GLU A 317 0.86 16.92 29.65
C GLU A 317 0.50 18.38 29.99
N ASP A 318 -0.80 18.68 30.07
CA ASP A 318 -1.33 19.68 31.01
C ASP A 318 -2.76 19.27 31.40
N GLU A 319 -3.09 19.43 32.68
CA GLU A 319 -4.22 18.72 33.31
C GLU A 319 -5.59 19.43 33.21
N ASN A 320 -6.64 18.60 33.35
CA ASN A 320 -7.98 18.92 33.89
C ASN A 320 -8.87 19.95 33.14
N ASP A 321 -9.88 19.42 32.45
CA ASP A 321 -11.27 19.68 32.85
C ASP A 321 -12.16 18.48 32.49
N GLU A 322 -13.02 18.04 33.41
CA GLU A 322 -13.96 16.92 33.21
C GLU A 322 -15.20 17.36 32.42
N ASP A 323 -15.34 16.94 31.15
CA ASP A 323 -16.66 16.51 30.64
C ASP A 323 -16.52 15.47 29.51
N SER A 324 -17.52 14.62 29.43
CA SER A 324 -17.63 13.40 28.65
C SER A 324 -17.78 13.59 27.13
N SER A 325 -16.90 12.95 26.35
CA SER A 325 -17.17 12.59 24.95
C SER A 325 -16.44 11.31 24.52
N GLU A 326 -17.18 10.20 24.44
CA GLU A 326 -16.69 8.94 23.87
C GLU A 326 -16.75 8.92 22.33
N SER A 327 -15.92 8.04 21.74
CA SER A 327 -16.07 7.44 20.41
C SER A 327 -15.88 8.29 19.14
N GLU A 328 -14.63 8.41 18.67
CA GLU A 328 -14.33 8.35 17.22
C GLU A 328 -13.95 6.91 16.81
N GLY A 329 -14.93 6.00 16.89
CA GLY A 329 -14.77 4.62 16.45
C GLY A 329 -16.08 4.02 15.99
N GLU A 330 -16.07 3.35 14.84
CA GLU A 330 -17.23 2.64 14.31
C GLU A 330 -17.49 1.38 15.14
N GLU A 331 -18.63 1.33 15.83
CA GLU A 331 -19.07 0.11 16.52
C GLU A 331 -19.40 -0.99 15.51
N CYS A 332 -18.91 -2.19 15.79
CA CYS A 332 -19.05 -3.34 14.93
C CYS A 332 -19.05 -4.62 15.78
N ASP A 333 -19.50 -5.75 15.24
CA ASP A 333 -19.43 -7.04 15.91
C ASP A 333 -19.10 -8.11 14.87
N PHE A 334 -17.81 -8.44 14.76
CA PHE A 334 -17.31 -9.48 13.87
C PHE A 334 -16.06 -10.13 14.47
N LEU A 335 -15.77 -11.36 14.03
CA LEU A 335 -14.64 -12.13 14.53
C LEU A 335 -13.44 -11.99 13.60
N VAL A 336 -12.25 -11.88 14.20
CA VAL A 336 -10.97 -11.86 13.48
C VAL A 336 -10.03 -12.91 14.06
N LYS A 337 -9.10 -13.40 13.25
CA LYS A 337 -8.05 -14.33 13.66
C LYS A 337 -6.69 -13.64 13.68
N ALA A 338 -5.93 -13.79 14.77
CA ALA A 338 -4.58 -13.24 14.88
C ALA A 338 -3.56 -13.98 14.01
N PHE A 339 -2.72 -13.23 13.28
CA PHE A 339 -1.58 -13.74 12.50
C PHE A 339 -0.25 -13.69 13.25
N TYR A 340 -0.15 -12.93 14.34
CA TYR A 340 1.07 -12.75 15.12
C TYR A 340 0.72 -12.65 16.61
N ASP A 341 1.69 -12.94 17.48
CA ASP A 341 1.57 -12.60 18.90
C ASP A 341 1.62 -11.08 19.08
N TYR A 342 0.83 -10.56 20.02
CA TYR A 342 0.87 -9.15 20.41
C TYR A 342 0.91 -9.03 21.94
N ALA A 343 2.01 -8.45 22.44
CA ALA A 343 2.33 -8.45 23.87
C ALA A 343 1.75 -7.27 24.66
N GLY A 344 1.11 -6.30 23.97
CA GLY A 344 0.79 -4.98 24.52
C GLY A 344 2.03 -4.10 24.69
N ALA A 345 1.84 -2.79 24.57
CA ALA A 345 2.78 -1.74 24.92
C ALA A 345 2.26 -0.89 26.10
N GLU A 346 0.93 -0.71 26.19
CA GLU A 346 0.23 0.05 27.23
C GLU A 346 -0.74 -0.83 28.04
N GLU A 347 -1.21 -0.35 29.21
CA GLU A 347 -2.19 -1.09 30.04
C GLU A 347 -3.58 -1.21 29.38
N SER A 348 -3.85 -0.37 28.37
CA SER A 348 -5.04 -0.35 27.52
C SER A 348 -5.03 -1.40 26.40
N ASP A 349 -3.90 -2.07 26.16
CA ASP A 349 -3.73 -2.98 25.02
C ASP A 349 -4.26 -4.40 25.27
N LEU A 350 -4.86 -4.99 24.24
CA LEU A 350 -5.33 -6.37 24.22
C LEU A 350 -4.18 -7.32 23.89
N VAL A 351 -3.65 -8.01 24.91
CA VAL A 351 -2.62 -9.04 24.74
C VAL A 351 -3.23 -10.34 24.18
N PHE A 352 -2.67 -10.87 23.08
CA PHE A 352 -3.09 -12.13 22.45
C PHE A 352 -1.94 -12.87 21.74
N SER A 353 -2.18 -14.13 21.39
CA SER A 353 -1.26 -15.01 20.66
C SER A 353 -1.70 -15.29 19.22
N GLN A 354 -0.74 -15.73 18.39
CA GLN A 354 -1.00 -16.14 17.02
C GLN A 354 -2.05 -17.27 16.96
N ASN A 355 -3.03 -17.10 16.07
CA ASN A 355 -4.26 -17.91 15.88
C ASN A 355 -5.40 -17.65 16.87
N ASP A 356 -5.27 -16.76 17.85
CA ASP A 356 -6.39 -16.40 18.73
C ASP A 356 -7.54 -15.77 17.93
N ILE A 357 -8.78 -16.03 18.38
CA ILE A 357 -9.99 -15.46 17.80
C ILE A 357 -10.45 -14.30 18.67
N ILE A 358 -10.37 -13.09 18.12
CA ILE A 358 -10.71 -11.85 18.80
C ILE A 358 -12.08 -11.40 18.26
N ARG A 359 -12.99 -10.99 19.14
CA ARG A 359 -14.21 -10.30 18.74
C ARG A 359 -13.95 -8.80 18.68
N VAL A 360 -13.97 -8.21 17.50
CA VAL A 360 -13.82 -6.77 17.32
C VAL A 360 -15.13 -6.10 17.68
N VAL A 361 -15.07 -5.13 18.60
CA VAL A 361 -16.24 -4.35 19.06
C VAL A 361 -16.23 -2.91 18.52
N ARG A 362 -15.06 -2.37 18.17
CA ARG A 362 -14.92 -0.99 17.67
C ARG A 362 -13.72 -0.84 16.73
N LYS A 363 -13.87 -0.04 15.67
CA LYS A 363 -12.79 0.34 14.75
C LYS A 363 -12.47 1.82 14.83
N HIS A 364 -11.26 2.19 15.22
CA HIS A 364 -10.79 3.57 15.16
C HIS A 364 -10.15 3.87 13.79
N SER A 365 -10.31 5.11 13.33
CA SER A 365 -9.74 5.62 12.07
C SER A 365 -8.21 5.60 12.04
N THR A 366 -7.57 5.48 13.21
CA THR A 366 -6.11 5.39 13.41
C THR A 366 -5.51 4.04 13.04
N GLY A 367 -6.33 3.02 12.74
CA GLY A 367 -5.88 1.65 12.46
C GLY A 367 -5.77 0.76 13.71
N TRP A 368 -6.08 1.30 14.90
CA TRP A 368 -6.28 0.55 16.13
C TRP A 368 -7.73 0.11 16.27
N TRP A 369 -7.94 -1.15 16.64
CA TRP A 369 -9.27 -1.73 16.88
C TRP A 369 -9.40 -2.12 18.34
N GLU A 370 -10.61 -2.00 18.87
CA GLU A 370 -10.96 -2.49 20.20
C GLU A 370 -11.58 -3.88 20.05
N GLY A 371 -11.14 -4.83 20.85
CA GLY A 371 -11.66 -6.18 20.79
C GLY A 371 -11.54 -6.96 22.10
N ILE A 372 -12.10 -8.16 22.07
CA ILE A 372 -12.25 -9.02 23.24
C ILE A 372 -11.70 -10.42 22.92
N VAL A 373 -10.79 -10.90 23.77
CA VAL A 373 -10.32 -12.30 23.80
C VAL A 373 -10.21 -12.76 25.26
N ASP A 374 -10.60 -14.00 25.55
CA ASP A 374 -10.61 -14.59 26.91
C ASP A 374 -11.24 -13.72 28.02
N GLY A 375 -12.24 -12.90 27.64
CA GLY A 375 -12.94 -12.00 28.56
C GLY A 375 -12.17 -10.73 28.93
N LYS A 376 -10.98 -10.49 28.36
CA LYS A 376 -10.27 -9.21 28.42
C LYS A 376 -10.67 -8.35 27.22
N GLN A 377 -10.75 -7.04 27.42
CA GLN A 377 -11.04 -6.04 26.40
C GLN A 377 -9.89 -5.02 26.34
N GLY A 378 -9.53 -4.57 25.15
CA GLY A 378 -8.46 -3.61 24.95
C GLY A 378 -8.21 -3.28 23.48
N LEU A 379 -7.24 -2.41 23.23
CA LEU A 379 -6.84 -1.94 21.91
C LEU A 379 -5.76 -2.82 21.27
N PHE A 380 -5.79 -2.96 19.95
CA PHE A 380 -4.73 -3.64 19.21
C PHE A 380 -4.64 -3.17 17.76
N PRO A 381 -3.48 -3.31 17.10
CA PRO A 381 -3.30 -2.89 15.71
C PRO A 381 -3.98 -3.84 14.71
N SER A 382 -4.82 -3.29 13.85
CA SER A 382 -5.65 -4.04 12.88
C SER A 382 -4.89 -4.91 11.88
N ASN A 383 -3.63 -4.61 11.60
CA ASN A 383 -2.80 -5.39 10.69
C ASN A 383 -2.23 -6.69 11.32
N PHE A 384 -2.53 -6.97 12.58
CA PHE A 384 -2.17 -8.22 13.25
C PHE A 384 -3.23 -9.32 13.07
N VAL A 385 -4.37 -9.03 12.43
CA VAL A 385 -5.55 -9.90 12.37
C VAL A 385 -6.19 -9.97 10.98
N GLU A 386 -6.98 -11.00 10.72
CA GLU A 386 -7.77 -11.21 9.49
C GLU A 386 -9.25 -11.46 9.82
N PRO A 387 -10.23 -10.82 9.14
CA PRO A 387 -11.66 -11.10 9.33
C PRO A 387 -12.03 -12.55 8.96
N LEU A 388 -12.68 -13.26 9.87
CA LEU A 388 -13.12 -14.65 9.65
C LEU A 388 -14.21 -14.75 8.57
N ASP A 389 -14.97 -13.68 8.32
CA ASP A 389 -16.08 -13.66 7.35
C ASP A 389 -15.61 -13.67 5.89
N GLU A 390 -14.34 -13.36 5.59
CA GLU A 390 -13.79 -13.48 4.23
C GLU A 390 -13.61 -14.94 3.79
N GLN A 391 -13.58 -15.88 4.74
CA GLN A 391 -13.56 -17.32 4.46
C GLN A 391 -14.94 -17.87 4.02
N GLN A 392 -16.04 -17.13 4.26
CA GLN A 392 -17.37 -17.53 3.77
C GLN A 392 -17.63 -17.03 2.34
N LYS A 393 -17.32 -15.76 2.04
CA LYS A 393 -17.52 -15.18 0.69
C LYS A 393 -16.71 -15.88 -0.39
N THR A 394 -15.55 -16.44 -0.05
CA THR A 394 -14.75 -17.26 -0.98
C THR A 394 -15.41 -18.62 -1.27
N SER A 395 -16.03 -19.26 -0.27
CA SER A 395 -16.69 -20.56 -0.42
C SER A 395 -18.05 -20.55 -1.14
N ASP A 396 -18.74 -19.40 -1.20
CA ASP A 396 -19.98 -19.25 -2.00
C ASP A 396 -19.67 -19.05 -3.49
N VAL A 397 -18.62 -18.30 -3.82
CA VAL A 397 -18.19 -18.07 -5.22
C VAL A 397 -17.73 -19.37 -5.89
N GLU A 398 -17.16 -20.31 -5.13
CA GLU A 398 -16.79 -21.65 -5.63
C GLU A 398 -18.00 -22.56 -5.98
N GLN A 399 -19.20 -22.24 -5.50
CA GLN A 399 -20.42 -23.03 -5.77
C GLN A 399 -21.23 -22.52 -6.98
N ILE A 400 -20.76 -21.45 -7.63
CA ILE A 400 -21.42 -20.86 -8.79
C ILE A 400 -21.03 -21.61 -10.07
N ASN A 401 -22.03 -22.23 -10.71
CA ASN A 401 -21.87 -23.10 -11.87
C ASN A 401 -22.30 -22.40 -13.18
N ILE A 402 -21.82 -22.93 -14.31
CA ILE A 402 -22.26 -22.49 -15.65
C ILE A 402 -23.77 -22.72 -15.79
N GLY A 403 -24.51 -21.65 -16.13
CA GLY A 403 -25.96 -21.63 -16.23
C GLY A 403 -26.68 -21.03 -15.01
N ASP A 404 -25.99 -20.83 -13.88
CA ASP A 404 -26.57 -20.14 -12.73
C ASP A 404 -26.84 -18.66 -13.04
N LYS A 405 -27.83 -18.08 -12.34
CA LYS A 405 -28.05 -16.63 -12.29
C LYS A 405 -27.42 -16.08 -11.03
N CYS A 406 -26.72 -14.97 -11.18
CA CYS A 406 -26.13 -14.23 -10.07
C CYS A 406 -26.57 -12.77 -10.09
N ARG A 407 -26.66 -12.14 -8.92
CA ARG A 407 -26.95 -10.73 -8.71
C ARG A 407 -25.67 -9.98 -8.38
N ALA A 408 -25.44 -8.83 -9.00
CA ALA A 408 -24.33 -7.95 -8.67
C ALA A 408 -24.52 -7.32 -7.28
N LEU A 409 -23.50 -7.46 -6.43
CA LEU A 409 -23.43 -6.90 -5.09
C LEU A 409 -22.87 -5.46 -5.06
N TYR A 410 -22.11 -5.09 -6.09
CA TYR A 410 -21.47 -3.78 -6.20
C TYR A 410 -21.41 -3.32 -7.66
N ASP A 411 -21.28 -2.02 -7.87
CA ASP A 411 -20.94 -1.44 -9.17
C ASP A 411 -19.54 -1.90 -9.64
N TYR A 412 -19.44 -2.34 -10.89
CA TYR A 412 -18.18 -2.64 -11.58
C TYR A 412 -18.15 -1.93 -12.93
N SER A 413 -17.09 -1.17 -13.18
CA SER A 413 -16.87 -0.50 -14.48
C SER A 413 -15.78 -1.24 -15.23
N LYS A 414 -16.04 -1.65 -16.46
CA LYS A 414 -15.10 -2.46 -17.24
C LYS A 414 -13.82 -1.70 -17.57
N GLU A 415 -12.69 -2.39 -17.53
CA GLU A 415 -11.38 -1.82 -17.84
C GLU A 415 -10.83 -2.30 -19.21
N ALA A 416 -11.44 -3.32 -19.82
CA ALA A 416 -11.04 -3.85 -21.12
C ALA A 416 -12.21 -4.19 -22.08
N ASP A 417 -11.93 -4.19 -23.38
CA ASP A 417 -12.82 -4.75 -24.40
C ASP A 417 -12.97 -6.26 -24.21
N GLY A 418 -14.18 -6.69 -23.83
CA GLY A 418 -14.51 -8.08 -23.46
C GLY A 418 -14.97 -8.25 -22.02
N GLU A 419 -14.88 -7.21 -21.19
CA GLU A 419 -15.44 -7.19 -19.84
C GLU A 419 -16.88 -6.62 -19.80
N LEU A 420 -17.63 -6.98 -18.77
CA LEU A 420 -19.03 -6.61 -18.58
C LEU A 420 -19.17 -5.57 -17.45
N ASP A 421 -19.69 -4.39 -17.77
CA ASP A 421 -20.11 -3.42 -16.75
C ASP A 421 -21.25 -4.00 -15.90
N LEU A 422 -21.15 -3.86 -14.57
CA LEU A 422 -22.20 -4.24 -13.61
C LEU A 422 -22.70 -3.00 -12.86
N LYS A 423 -24.00 -2.94 -12.62
CA LYS A 423 -24.60 -2.11 -11.58
C LYS A 423 -25.11 -2.96 -10.43
N GLU A 424 -25.02 -2.45 -9.21
CA GLU A 424 -25.57 -3.11 -8.03
C GLU A 424 -27.05 -3.51 -8.29
N GLY A 425 -27.37 -4.79 -8.08
CA GLY A 425 -28.67 -5.37 -8.38
C GLY A 425 -28.84 -5.97 -9.79
N ASP A 426 -27.91 -5.76 -10.75
CA ASP A 426 -27.98 -6.38 -12.08
C ASP A 426 -28.00 -7.92 -11.99
N ILE A 427 -28.75 -8.57 -12.88
CA ILE A 427 -28.81 -10.04 -12.98
C ILE A 427 -27.97 -10.53 -14.17
N ILE A 428 -27.04 -11.43 -13.90
CA ILE A 428 -26.09 -11.98 -14.85
C ILE A 428 -26.21 -13.51 -14.89
N THR A 429 -26.31 -14.08 -16.10
CA THR A 429 -26.28 -15.54 -16.28
C THR A 429 -24.85 -15.99 -16.57
N ILE A 430 -24.33 -16.92 -15.77
CA ILE A 430 -22.94 -17.37 -15.84
C ILE A 430 -22.74 -18.33 -17.02
N LYS A 431 -21.67 -18.11 -17.79
CA LYS A 431 -21.26 -18.91 -18.95
C LYS A 431 -19.91 -19.60 -18.76
N GLY A 432 -19.07 -19.12 -17.86
CA GLY A 432 -17.77 -19.71 -17.54
C GLY A 432 -17.17 -19.11 -16.27
N ASN A 433 -16.23 -19.83 -15.66
CA ASN A 433 -15.40 -19.39 -14.54
C ASN A 433 -13.96 -19.79 -14.85
N GLU A 434 -13.06 -18.81 -14.99
CA GLU A 434 -11.63 -19.03 -15.17
C GLU A 434 -10.86 -18.23 -14.12
N GLY A 435 -10.43 -18.92 -13.05
CA GLY A 435 -9.51 -18.34 -12.05
C GLY A 435 -10.11 -17.20 -11.22
N GLY A 436 -11.40 -17.26 -10.87
CA GLY A 436 -12.08 -16.23 -10.08
C GLY A 436 -12.68 -15.10 -10.91
N TRP A 437 -12.47 -15.10 -12.22
CA TRP A 437 -13.21 -14.25 -13.16
C TRP A 437 -14.31 -15.05 -13.83
N PHE A 438 -15.53 -14.51 -13.82
CA PHE A 438 -16.68 -15.13 -14.43
C PHE A 438 -16.94 -14.49 -15.80
N LEU A 439 -17.20 -15.33 -16.81
CA LEU A 439 -17.81 -14.92 -18.07
C LEU A 439 -19.32 -15.03 -17.89
N GLY A 440 -20.06 -13.97 -18.20
CA GLY A 440 -21.52 -14.00 -18.12
C GLY A 440 -22.21 -13.05 -19.09
N VAL A 441 -23.54 -13.13 -19.13
CA VAL A 441 -24.39 -12.29 -19.98
C VAL A 441 -25.47 -11.62 -19.12
N ASN A 442 -25.61 -10.30 -19.25
CA ASN A 442 -26.66 -9.55 -18.55
C ASN A 442 -28.01 -9.64 -19.27
N GLU A 443 -29.08 -9.14 -18.65
CA GLU A 443 -30.44 -9.17 -19.23
C GLU A 443 -30.57 -8.40 -20.56
N LYS A 444 -29.62 -7.49 -20.87
CA LYS A 444 -29.56 -6.74 -22.14
C LYS A 444 -28.89 -7.56 -23.26
N GLY A 445 -28.45 -8.80 -22.99
CA GLY A 445 -27.77 -9.67 -23.94
C GLY A 445 -26.30 -9.32 -24.18
N ILE A 446 -25.71 -8.44 -23.35
CA ILE A 446 -24.30 -8.07 -23.43
C ILE A 446 -23.49 -9.09 -22.64
N GLU A 447 -22.50 -9.68 -23.29
CA GLU A 447 -21.63 -10.73 -22.73
C GLU A 447 -20.23 -10.17 -22.47
N GLY A 448 -19.65 -10.55 -21.33
CA GLY A 448 -18.28 -10.19 -20.98
C GLY A 448 -17.85 -10.78 -19.63
N THR A 449 -16.57 -10.59 -19.29
CA THR A 449 -15.98 -11.04 -18.03
C THR A 449 -16.08 -10.01 -16.91
N PHE A 450 -16.18 -10.48 -15.66
CA PHE A 450 -16.21 -9.66 -14.44
C PHE A 450 -15.68 -10.47 -13.23
N PRO A 451 -15.30 -9.82 -12.11
CA PRO A 451 -14.81 -10.53 -10.92
C PRO A 451 -15.92 -11.34 -10.23
N GLY A 452 -15.67 -12.61 -9.93
CA GLY A 452 -16.68 -13.51 -9.33
C GLY A 452 -17.14 -13.09 -7.92
N ASN A 453 -16.28 -12.38 -7.17
CA ASN A 453 -16.60 -11.84 -5.83
C ASN A 453 -17.50 -10.59 -5.86
N TYR A 454 -17.88 -10.09 -7.04
CA TYR A 454 -18.84 -8.99 -7.19
C TYR A 454 -20.27 -9.48 -7.35
N VAL A 455 -20.52 -10.79 -7.33
CA VAL A 455 -21.86 -11.37 -7.51
C VAL A 455 -22.17 -12.46 -6.48
N GLU A 456 -23.46 -12.62 -6.17
CA GLU A 456 -24.02 -13.72 -5.37
C GLU A 456 -25.01 -14.54 -6.20
N LYS A 457 -25.20 -15.83 -5.91
CA LYS A 457 -26.18 -16.68 -6.60
C LYS A 457 -27.62 -16.34 -6.20
N VAL A 458 -28.56 -16.40 -7.15
CA VAL A 458 -30.00 -16.08 -6.99
C VAL A 458 -30.87 -17.34 -7.09
#